data_AF-A0A179V037-F1
#
_entry.id   AF-A0A179V037-F1
#
_cell.length_a   1.000
_cell.length_b   1.000
_cell.length_c   1.000
_cell.angle_alpha   90.00
_cell.angle_beta   90.00
_cell.angle_gamma   90.00
#
_symmetry.space_group_name_H-M   'P 1'
#
loop_
_entity.id
_entity.type
_entity.pdbx_description
1 polymer ?
#
loop_
_entity_poly.entity_id
_entity_poly.type
_entity_poly.pdbx_seq_one_letter_code
_entity_poly.pdbx_strand_id
1 'polypeptide(L)'
;MTRRPTQAAPMALGCAMKAKGGDPANAGLEHARTFLEPIKKRHPWITYSDLWTLAGVVAIKAMGGPDVPWKPGRTDFVDDSKIPPRGRLPDATQGSDHLRHIFYRMGFNDQEIVALSGAHTLGRTHKNRSGFEGPWVHNPTRFSNQYFKLLKSLEWKPTTLSNGVKQFNYVDPDMEDEEPLMMLPTDMALLSDVEFAKWVFVYAEDKELFFDHFSKVFAKLLELGIKRDAQGNITNTDNKLGGYVSAPKKSDTPRARL
;
A
#
# COMPACT_ATOMS: atom_id res chain seq x y z
N MET A 1 8.50 10.56 30.29
CA MET A 1 7.36 10.15 29.42
C MET A 1 7.61 10.62 28.00
N THR A 2 8.24 9.79 27.19
CA THR A 2 8.54 10.09 25.78
C THR A 2 7.26 10.00 24.95
N ARG A 3 6.85 11.12 24.34
CA ARG A 3 5.73 11.14 23.39
C ARG A 3 6.09 10.25 22.20
N ARG A 4 5.35 9.15 22.00
CA ARG A 4 5.44 8.36 20.76
C ARG A 4 5.14 9.30 19.58
N PRO A 5 6.04 9.46 18.59
CA PRO A 5 5.78 10.29 17.43
C PRO A 5 4.54 9.74 16.74
N THR A 6 3.57 10.63 16.46
CA THR A 6 2.29 10.31 15.82
C THR A 6 2.54 9.44 14.60
N GLN A 7 2.13 8.18 14.63
CA GLN A 7 2.26 7.26 13.51
C GLN A 7 1.39 7.75 12.35
N ALA A 8 1.79 7.51 11.11
CA ALA A 8 0.93 7.74 9.96
C ALA A 8 -0.21 6.72 10.02
N ALA A 9 -1.26 7.05 10.76
CA ALA A 9 -2.43 6.22 10.95
C ALA A 9 -3.29 6.22 9.67
N PRO A 10 -3.95 5.11 9.29
CA PRO A 10 -5.04 5.05 8.32
C PRO A 10 -6.22 5.92 8.74
N MET A 11 -6.29 6.37 10.01
CA MET A 11 -7.21 7.46 10.40
C MET A 11 -7.01 8.74 9.59
N ALA A 12 -5.79 9.00 9.12
CA ALA A 12 -5.49 10.20 8.35
C ALA A 12 -5.87 10.07 6.87
N LEU A 13 -6.45 8.95 6.41
CA LEU A 13 -6.75 8.80 4.98
C LEU A 13 -7.68 9.91 4.47
N GLY A 14 -8.85 10.16 5.08
CA GLY A 14 -9.88 11.08 4.59
C GLY A 14 -9.42 12.49 4.17
N CYS A 15 -8.74 13.24 5.06
CA CYS A 15 -8.13 14.52 4.69
C CYS A 15 -6.74 14.38 4.11
N ALA A 16 -5.89 13.46 4.60
CA ALA A 16 -4.48 13.51 4.23
C ALA A 16 -4.26 13.26 2.75
N MET A 17 -5.11 12.49 2.06
CA MET A 17 -4.94 12.32 0.61
C MET A 17 -5.25 13.61 -0.19
N LYS A 18 -6.00 14.59 0.34
CA LYS A 18 -6.25 15.88 -0.33
C LYS A 18 -4.96 16.70 -0.45
N ALA A 19 -4.23 16.89 0.66
CA ALA A 19 -2.98 17.66 0.64
C ALA A 19 -1.72 16.80 0.37
N LYS A 20 -1.76 15.47 0.60
CA LYS A 20 -0.74 14.52 0.12
C LYS A 20 -0.71 14.38 -1.40
N GLY A 21 -1.65 14.99 -2.14
CA GLY A 21 -1.57 15.06 -3.60
C GLY A 21 -0.28 15.72 -4.12
N GLY A 22 0.49 16.39 -3.26
CA GLY A 22 1.84 16.88 -3.57
C GLY A 22 3.00 16.04 -3.02
N ASP A 23 2.75 14.95 -2.30
CA ASP A 23 3.79 13.97 -1.95
C ASP A 23 3.95 13.01 -3.14
N PRO A 24 5.13 12.96 -3.80
CA PRO A 24 5.36 12.11 -4.97
C PRO A 24 4.96 10.65 -4.77
N ALA A 25 5.05 10.12 -3.54
CA ALA A 25 4.67 8.74 -3.24
C ALA A 25 3.16 8.46 -3.39
N ASN A 26 2.32 9.49 -3.49
CA ASN A 26 0.87 9.36 -3.67
C ASN A 26 0.40 9.73 -5.09
N ALA A 27 1.34 9.95 -6.03
CA ALA A 27 1.01 10.28 -7.41
C ALA A 27 0.13 9.20 -8.06
N GLY A 28 -1.00 9.60 -8.67
CA GLY A 28 -1.95 8.71 -9.31
C GLY A 28 -3.14 8.31 -8.43
N LEU A 29 -3.09 8.51 -7.10
CA LEU A 29 -4.19 8.14 -6.20
C LEU A 29 -5.43 9.04 -6.35
N GLU A 30 -5.33 10.18 -7.04
CA GLU A 30 -6.47 10.96 -7.52
C GLU A 30 -7.42 10.16 -8.41
N HIS A 31 -6.91 9.27 -9.26
CA HIS A 31 -7.76 8.46 -10.13
C HIS A 31 -8.64 7.51 -9.32
N ALA A 32 -8.05 6.82 -8.33
CA ALA A 32 -8.79 5.93 -7.43
C ALA A 32 -9.83 6.70 -6.60
N ARG A 33 -9.50 7.92 -6.15
CA ARG A 33 -10.47 8.76 -5.42
C ARG A 33 -11.65 9.13 -6.30
N THR A 34 -11.39 9.67 -7.49
CA THR A 34 -12.44 10.04 -8.44
C THR A 34 -13.32 8.83 -8.81
N PHE A 35 -12.71 7.66 -8.99
CA PHE A 35 -13.43 6.42 -9.26
C PHE A 35 -14.41 6.03 -8.14
N LEU A 36 -14.07 6.32 -6.87
CA LEU A 36 -14.91 6.01 -5.71
C LEU A 36 -15.95 7.11 -5.38
N GLU A 37 -15.88 8.29 -5.97
CA GLU A 37 -16.83 9.39 -5.71
C GLU A 37 -18.30 9.01 -6.01
N PRO A 38 -18.64 8.30 -7.11
CA PRO A 38 -20.02 7.85 -7.34
C PRO A 38 -20.54 6.90 -6.25
N ILE A 39 -19.66 6.11 -5.61
CA ILE A 39 -20.02 5.25 -4.49
C ILE A 39 -20.28 6.12 -3.25
N LYS A 40 -19.37 7.06 -2.95
CA LYS A 40 -19.56 8.01 -1.83
C LYS A 40 -20.85 8.82 -1.97
N LYS A 41 -21.20 9.25 -3.18
CA LYS A 41 -22.44 10.00 -3.45
C LYS A 41 -23.69 9.17 -3.17
N ARG A 42 -23.68 7.87 -3.49
CA ARG A 42 -24.79 6.95 -3.21
C ARG A 42 -24.87 6.54 -1.74
N HIS A 43 -23.74 6.57 -1.04
CA HIS A 43 -23.64 6.17 0.37
C HIS A 43 -23.05 7.32 1.21
N PRO A 44 -23.80 8.41 1.46
CA PRO A 44 -23.27 9.56 2.20
C PRO A 44 -22.92 9.25 3.67
N TRP A 45 -23.45 8.15 4.21
CA TRP A 45 -23.24 7.69 5.59
C TRP A 45 -21.87 7.02 5.84
N ILE A 46 -21.12 6.61 4.81
CA ILE A 46 -19.76 6.08 4.99
C ILE A 46 -18.74 7.20 4.89
N THR A 47 -17.75 7.25 5.77
CA THR A 47 -16.65 8.24 5.67
C THR A 47 -15.75 7.93 4.48
N TYR A 48 -15.00 8.91 3.98
CA TYR A 48 -13.97 8.64 2.98
C TYR A 48 -12.90 7.70 3.53
N SER A 49 -12.55 7.85 4.80
CA SER A 49 -11.57 7.01 5.50
C SER A 49 -11.99 5.53 5.54
N ASP A 50 -13.26 5.25 5.85
CA ASP A 50 -13.78 3.88 5.79
C ASP A 50 -13.97 3.41 4.33
N LEU A 51 -14.48 4.26 3.44
CA LEU A 51 -14.71 3.89 2.04
C LEU A 51 -13.43 3.43 1.34
N TRP A 52 -12.31 4.15 1.51
CA TRP A 52 -11.06 3.81 0.82
C TRP A 52 -10.41 2.54 1.38
N THR A 53 -10.44 2.36 2.70
CA THR A 53 -9.90 1.14 3.31
C THR A 53 -10.77 -0.07 2.98
N LEU A 54 -12.09 0.10 2.98
CA LEU A 54 -13.03 -0.94 2.57
C LEU A 54 -12.85 -1.30 1.09
N ALA A 55 -12.69 -0.32 0.21
CA ALA A 55 -12.44 -0.56 -1.21
C ALA A 55 -11.18 -1.40 -1.44
N GLY A 56 -10.09 -1.15 -0.69
CA GLY A 56 -8.88 -1.97 -0.75
C GLY A 56 -9.12 -3.43 -0.35
N VAL A 57 -9.83 -3.67 0.75
CA VAL A 57 -10.18 -5.03 1.21
C VAL A 57 -11.08 -5.75 0.20
N VAL A 58 -12.10 -5.07 -0.32
CA VAL A 58 -13.01 -5.61 -1.33
C VAL A 58 -12.25 -5.93 -2.62
N ALA A 59 -11.30 -5.09 -3.04
CA ALA A 59 -10.48 -5.32 -4.22
C ALA A 59 -9.63 -6.58 -4.07
N ILE A 60 -8.94 -6.77 -2.93
CA ILE A 60 -8.15 -7.98 -2.64
C ILE A 60 -9.01 -9.23 -2.79
N LYS A 61 -10.20 -9.23 -2.15
CA LYS A 61 -11.13 -10.37 -2.23
C LYS A 61 -11.62 -10.61 -3.66
N ALA A 62 -12.00 -9.55 -4.38
CA ALA A 62 -12.49 -9.64 -5.75
C ALA A 62 -11.44 -10.21 -6.73
N MET A 63 -10.15 -9.99 -6.43
CA MET A 63 -9.03 -10.54 -7.21
C MET A 63 -8.59 -11.93 -6.75
N GLY A 64 -9.37 -12.61 -5.90
CA GLY A 64 -9.10 -13.98 -5.42
C GLY A 64 -8.13 -14.07 -4.25
N GLY A 65 -7.88 -12.95 -3.56
CA GLY A 65 -7.05 -12.90 -2.36
C GLY A 65 -7.80 -13.36 -1.09
N PRO A 66 -7.12 -13.35 0.06
CA PRO A 66 -7.71 -13.79 1.32
C PRO A 66 -8.79 -12.83 1.83
N ASP A 67 -9.67 -13.34 2.68
CA ASP A 67 -10.54 -12.50 3.50
C ASP A 67 -9.70 -11.71 4.52
N VAL A 68 -9.80 -10.38 4.47
CA VAL A 68 -9.10 -9.48 5.40
C VAL A 68 -10.10 -8.98 6.44
N PRO A 69 -9.85 -9.20 7.75
CA PRO A 69 -10.63 -8.56 8.80
C PRO A 69 -10.61 -7.04 8.67
N TRP A 70 -11.78 -6.46 8.44
CA TRP A 70 -11.96 -5.00 8.33
C TRP A 70 -12.95 -4.51 9.39
N LYS A 71 -12.63 -3.40 10.03
CA LYS A 71 -13.45 -2.79 11.08
C LYS A 71 -13.82 -1.36 10.69
N PRO A 72 -15.12 -0.98 10.65
CA PRO A 72 -15.54 0.38 10.40
C PRO A 72 -15.27 1.30 11.61
N GLY A 73 -15.64 2.57 11.44
CA GLY A 73 -15.73 3.57 12.50
C GLY A 73 -14.77 4.74 12.31
N ARG A 74 -13.98 4.77 11.23
CA ARG A 74 -13.05 5.88 10.97
C ARG A 74 -13.85 7.14 10.70
N THR A 75 -13.46 8.25 11.31
CA THR A 75 -14.01 9.57 11.03
C THR A 75 -13.10 10.33 10.08
N ASP A 76 -13.68 11.15 9.20
CA ASP A 76 -12.90 12.06 8.37
C ASP A 76 -12.44 13.26 9.21
N PHE A 77 -11.19 13.67 9.03
CA PHE A 77 -10.73 14.95 9.58
C PHE A 77 -11.41 16.11 8.86
N VAL A 78 -11.54 17.25 9.53
CA VAL A 78 -12.13 18.48 8.98
C VAL A 78 -11.10 19.41 8.34
N ASP A 79 -9.82 19.21 8.65
CA ASP A 79 -8.70 20.02 8.16
C ASP A 79 -7.41 19.18 7.99
N ASP A 80 -6.34 19.86 7.60
CA ASP A 80 -5.02 19.27 7.31
C ASP A 80 -4.11 19.16 8.55
N SER A 81 -4.60 19.47 9.75
CA SER A 81 -3.79 19.52 10.98
C SER A 81 -3.15 18.19 11.38
N LYS A 82 -3.63 17.08 10.80
CA LYS A 82 -3.17 15.71 11.09
C LYS A 82 -2.45 15.05 9.93
N ILE A 83 -2.06 15.82 8.91
CA ILE A 83 -1.25 15.30 7.81
C ILE A 83 0.15 14.97 8.33
N PRO A 84 0.64 13.72 8.20
CA PRO A 84 1.99 13.36 8.59
C PRO A 84 3.01 14.12 7.72
N PRO A 85 4.19 14.49 8.26
CA PRO A 85 5.26 15.04 7.43
C PRO A 85 5.71 14.03 6.37
N ARG A 86 6.27 14.56 5.26
CA ARG A 86 6.85 13.77 4.16
C ARG A 86 8.00 12.88 4.65
N GLY A 87 8.35 11.88 3.84
CA GLY A 87 9.48 10.97 4.14
C GLY A 87 9.17 9.91 5.20
N ARG A 88 7.88 9.62 5.43
CA ARG A 88 7.44 8.55 6.33
C ARG A 88 7.05 7.26 5.62
N LEU A 89 7.12 7.27 4.29
CA LEU A 89 6.85 6.11 3.44
C LEU A 89 8.17 5.52 2.96
N PRO A 90 8.22 4.21 2.68
CA PRO A 90 9.43 3.58 2.17
C PRO A 90 9.75 4.11 0.76
N ASP A 91 10.95 4.66 0.60
CA ASP A 91 11.63 4.84 -0.68
C ASP A 91 11.98 3.51 -1.35
N ALA A 92 11.46 3.31 -2.56
CA ALA A 92 11.63 2.09 -3.36
C ALA A 92 13.07 1.84 -3.82
N THR A 93 13.94 2.86 -3.79
CA THR A 93 15.34 2.80 -4.23
C THR A 93 16.32 2.30 -3.16
N GLN A 94 15.85 2.14 -1.93
CA GLN A 94 16.68 1.81 -0.77
C GLN A 94 16.71 0.29 -0.46
N GLY A 95 17.59 -0.11 0.46
CA GLY A 95 17.78 -1.50 0.88
C GLY A 95 17.00 -1.93 2.13
N SER A 96 17.36 -3.10 2.66
CA SER A 96 16.68 -3.74 3.79
C SER A 96 16.72 -2.93 5.09
N ASP A 97 17.83 -2.25 5.37
CA ASP A 97 17.96 -1.37 6.55
C ASP A 97 16.93 -0.24 6.55
N HIS A 98 16.64 0.32 5.37
CA HIS A 98 15.63 1.36 5.22
C HIS A 98 14.21 0.80 5.40
N LEU A 99 13.94 -0.38 4.84
CA LEU A 99 12.67 -1.07 5.07
C LEU A 99 12.45 -1.29 6.58
N ARG A 100 13.43 -1.86 7.29
CA ARG A 100 13.35 -2.03 8.75
C ARG A 100 13.17 -0.68 9.46
N HIS A 101 13.96 0.33 9.11
CA HIS A 101 13.86 1.65 9.73
C HIS A 101 12.43 2.22 9.67
N ILE A 102 11.77 2.11 8.51
CA ILE A 102 10.42 2.61 8.31
C ILE A 102 9.38 1.73 9.00
N PHE A 103 9.40 0.42 8.73
CA PHE A 103 8.34 -0.48 9.15
C PHE A 103 8.42 -0.86 10.63
N TYR A 104 9.61 -0.93 11.24
CA TYR A 104 9.75 -1.18 12.68
C TYR A 104 9.14 -0.05 13.50
N ARG A 105 9.24 1.20 13.03
CA ARG A 105 8.57 2.36 13.64
C ARG A 105 7.04 2.28 13.57
N MET A 106 6.51 1.54 12.60
CA MET A 106 5.09 1.23 12.45
C MET A 106 4.69 -0.03 13.23
N GLY A 107 5.64 -0.72 13.86
CA GLY A 107 5.40 -1.91 14.67
C GLY A 107 5.29 -3.20 13.86
N PHE A 108 5.84 -3.24 12.65
CA PHE A 108 5.97 -4.47 11.87
C PHE A 108 7.33 -5.12 12.08
N ASN A 109 7.38 -6.44 12.12
CA ASN A 109 8.63 -7.20 12.11
C ASN A 109 9.03 -7.62 10.68
N ASP A 110 10.15 -8.33 10.54
CA ASP A 110 10.67 -8.75 9.22
C ASP A 110 9.69 -9.62 8.41
N GLN A 111 9.04 -10.59 9.06
CA GLN A 111 8.03 -11.43 8.43
C GLN A 111 6.86 -10.61 7.89
N GLU A 112 6.39 -9.65 8.69
CA GLU A 112 5.26 -8.81 8.34
C GLU A 112 5.58 -7.84 7.20
N ILE A 113 6.82 -7.34 7.13
CA ILE A 113 7.32 -6.53 6.01
C ILE A 113 7.24 -7.35 4.72
N VAL A 114 7.82 -8.57 4.72
CA VAL A 114 7.82 -9.44 3.54
C VAL A 114 6.40 -9.82 3.13
N ALA A 115 5.52 -10.13 4.10
CA ALA A 115 4.12 -10.41 3.82
C ALA A 115 3.44 -9.24 3.10
N LEU A 116 3.58 -7.99 3.60
CA LEU A 116 2.98 -6.82 2.97
C LEU A 116 3.51 -6.56 1.56
N SER A 117 4.81 -6.77 1.31
CA SER A 117 5.40 -6.65 -0.03
C SER A 117 4.78 -7.59 -1.05
N GLY A 118 4.20 -8.72 -0.61
CA GLY A 118 3.44 -9.64 -1.45
C GLY A 118 2.24 -8.99 -2.18
N ALA A 119 1.76 -7.83 -1.72
CA ALA A 119 0.76 -7.04 -2.45
C ALA A 119 1.21 -6.63 -3.86
N HIS A 120 2.53 -6.59 -4.14
CA HIS A 120 3.08 -6.35 -5.47
C HIS A 120 2.71 -7.45 -6.49
N THR A 121 2.07 -8.55 -6.09
CA THR A 121 1.38 -9.45 -7.04
C THR A 121 0.25 -8.75 -7.81
N LEU A 122 -0.21 -7.58 -7.36
CA LEU A 122 -1.27 -6.81 -7.99
C LEU A 122 -0.73 -5.54 -8.66
N GLY A 123 -1.31 -5.22 -9.81
CA GLY A 123 -1.06 -3.98 -10.51
C GLY A 123 0.36 -3.89 -11.08
N ARG A 124 0.83 -2.64 -11.19
CA ARG A 124 2.07 -2.30 -11.89
C ARG A 124 2.55 -0.91 -11.52
N THR A 125 3.81 -0.61 -11.84
CA THR A 125 4.35 0.75 -11.76
C THR A 125 4.09 1.50 -13.08
N HIS A 126 4.10 2.83 -12.99
CA HIS A 126 3.97 3.71 -14.14
C HIS A 126 4.99 4.83 -14.06
N LYS A 127 5.73 5.04 -15.16
CA LYS A 127 6.85 5.98 -15.24
C LYS A 127 6.46 7.41 -14.87
N ASN A 128 5.25 7.83 -15.24
CA ASN A 128 4.70 9.15 -14.95
C ASN A 128 4.14 9.31 -13.52
N ARG A 129 4.17 8.26 -12.69
CA ARG A 129 3.73 8.30 -11.29
C ARG A 129 4.89 8.10 -10.33
N SER A 130 5.55 6.95 -10.40
CA SER A 130 6.63 6.57 -9.48
C SER A 130 8.03 6.67 -10.11
N GLY A 131 8.13 6.90 -11.42
CA GLY A 131 9.40 6.83 -12.16
C GLY A 131 9.78 5.41 -12.58
N PHE A 132 9.26 4.37 -11.93
CA PHE A 132 9.41 2.97 -12.30
C PHE A 132 8.39 2.55 -13.36
N GLU A 133 8.68 1.47 -14.10
CA GLU A 133 7.80 1.01 -15.17
C GLU A 133 7.73 -0.52 -15.26
N GLY A 134 6.51 -1.05 -15.39
CA GLY A 134 6.26 -2.46 -15.67
C GLY A 134 5.42 -3.16 -14.58
N PRO A 135 4.89 -4.36 -14.87
CA PRO A 135 4.26 -5.21 -13.88
C PRO A 135 5.30 -6.05 -13.12
N TRP A 136 4.97 -6.47 -11.90
CA TRP A 136 5.79 -7.44 -11.14
C TRP A 136 5.54 -8.89 -11.56
N VAL A 137 4.36 -9.17 -12.11
CA VAL A 137 3.89 -10.50 -12.49
C VAL A 137 3.10 -10.45 -13.80
N HIS A 138 3.03 -11.57 -14.52
CA HIS A 138 2.31 -11.66 -15.80
C HIS A 138 0.79 -11.42 -15.67
N ASN A 139 0.16 -11.81 -14.56
CA ASN A 139 -1.27 -11.62 -14.32
C ASN A 139 -1.54 -10.66 -13.13
N PRO A 140 -1.41 -9.34 -13.33
CA PRO A 140 -1.45 -8.35 -12.25
C PRO A 140 -2.86 -8.07 -11.70
N THR A 141 -3.89 -8.80 -12.13
CA THR A 141 -5.28 -8.66 -11.65
C THR A 141 -5.74 -9.85 -10.81
N ARG A 142 -4.83 -10.76 -10.46
CA ARG A 142 -5.09 -11.90 -9.59
C ARG A 142 -4.17 -11.89 -8.38
N PHE A 143 -4.75 -11.91 -7.18
CA PHE A 143 -3.97 -12.03 -5.96
C PHE A 143 -3.44 -13.46 -5.84
N SER A 144 -2.12 -13.60 -5.78
CA SER A 144 -1.44 -14.90 -5.76
C SER A 144 -0.08 -14.80 -5.08
N ASN A 145 0.63 -15.92 -4.91
CA ASN A 145 2.02 -15.90 -4.46
C ASN A 145 3.03 -15.82 -5.63
N GLN A 146 2.58 -15.48 -6.85
CA GLN A 146 3.43 -15.42 -8.03
C GLN A 146 4.56 -14.40 -7.88
N TYR A 147 4.32 -13.27 -7.20
CA TYR A 147 5.36 -12.30 -6.87
C TYR A 147 6.59 -12.96 -6.20
N PHE A 148 6.39 -13.75 -5.15
CA PHE A 148 7.50 -14.42 -4.46
C PHE A 148 8.14 -15.52 -5.30
N LYS A 149 7.34 -16.27 -6.05
CA LYS A 149 7.84 -17.32 -6.96
C LYS A 149 8.80 -16.73 -7.98
N LEU A 150 8.36 -15.69 -8.70
CA LEU A 150 9.16 -15.04 -9.73
C LEU A 150 10.36 -14.30 -9.14
N LEU A 151 10.18 -13.61 -8.00
CA LEU A 151 11.26 -12.91 -7.32
C LEU A 151 12.44 -13.85 -7.03
N LYS A 152 12.18 -15.07 -6.53
CA LYS A 152 13.24 -16.03 -6.21
C LYS A 152 13.78 -16.84 -7.41
N SER A 153 12.99 -17.00 -8.48
CA SER A 153 13.32 -17.95 -9.56
C SER A 153 13.90 -17.32 -10.81
N LEU A 154 13.62 -16.05 -11.06
CA LEU A 154 14.05 -15.37 -12.28
C LEU A 154 15.40 -14.68 -12.12
N GLU A 155 16.13 -14.57 -13.22
CA GLU A 155 17.38 -13.81 -13.28
C GLU A 155 17.07 -12.33 -13.57
N TRP A 156 17.13 -11.52 -12.52
CA TRP A 156 16.81 -10.09 -12.57
C TRP A 156 18.00 -9.26 -13.05
N LYS A 157 17.86 -8.60 -14.21
CA LYS A 157 18.91 -7.78 -14.82
C LYS A 157 18.78 -6.31 -14.40
N PRO A 158 19.82 -5.70 -13.81
CA PRO A 158 19.82 -4.26 -13.53
C PRO A 158 19.57 -3.45 -14.80
N THR A 159 18.57 -2.59 -14.76
CA THR A 159 18.09 -1.81 -15.91
C THR A 159 17.95 -0.35 -15.53
N THR A 160 18.48 0.55 -16.36
CA THR A 160 18.26 1.99 -16.22
C THR A 160 17.21 2.41 -17.26
N LEU A 161 16.08 2.92 -16.79
CA LEU A 161 15.01 3.42 -17.65
C LEU A 161 15.41 4.72 -18.35
N SER A 162 14.64 5.11 -19.37
CA SER A 162 14.87 6.34 -20.14
C SER A 162 14.82 7.63 -19.31
N ASN A 163 14.21 7.60 -18.13
CA ASN A 163 14.17 8.71 -17.17
C ASN A 163 15.31 8.65 -16.12
N GLY A 164 16.27 7.74 -16.25
CA GLY A 164 17.40 7.56 -15.35
C GLY A 164 17.11 6.74 -14.07
N VAL A 165 15.85 6.33 -13.84
CA VAL A 165 15.49 5.48 -12.70
C VAL A 165 16.06 4.08 -12.91
N LYS A 166 16.67 3.54 -11.84
CA LYS A 166 17.22 2.19 -11.82
C LYS A 166 16.22 1.21 -11.22
N GLN A 167 15.97 0.13 -11.94
CA GLN A 167 15.16 -1.01 -11.51
C GLN A 167 15.79 -2.31 -12.00
N PHE A 168 15.11 -3.43 -11.82
CA PHE A 168 15.54 -4.72 -12.35
C PHE A 168 14.46 -5.26 -13.26
N ASN A 169 14.86 -5.85 -14.39
CA ASN A 169 13.93 -6.42 -15.36
C ASN A 169 14.22 -7.89 -15.61
N TYR A 170 13.17 -8.62 -15.96
CA TYR A 170 13.26 -9.93 -16.59
C TYR A 170 12.50 -9.88 -17.92
N VAL A 171 13.13 -10.41 -18.96
CA VAL A 171 12.52 -10.62 -20.27
C VAL A 171 12.57 -12.10 -20.53
N ASP A 172 11.41 -12.69 -20.79
CA ASP A 172 11.32 -14.11 -21.12
C ASP A 172 11.90 -14.33 -22.54
N PRO A 173 12.96 -15.14 -22.71
CA PRO A 173 13.56 -15.37 -24.01
C PRO A 173 12.67 -16.16 -24.96
N ASP A 174 11.66 -16.88 -24.43
CA ASP A 174 10.77 -17.75 -25.21
C ASP A 174 9.45 -17.04 -25.59
N MET A 175 9.20 -15.84 -25.06
CA MET A 175 7.99 -15.06 -25.32
C MET A 175 8.33 -13.77 -26.07
N GLU A 176 8.22 -13.82 -27.40
CA GLU A 176 8.28 -12.63 -28.23
C GLU A 176 7.09 -11.69 -27.90
N ASP A 177 7.35 -10.38 -27.87
CA ASP A 177 6.39 -9.31 -27.58
C ASP A 177 5.81 -9.24 -26.15
N GLU A 178 6.28 -10.06 -25.21
CA GLU A 178 5.86 -9.92 -23.82
C GLU A 178 6.52 -8.71 -23.14
N GLU A 179 5.71 -7.93 -22.42
CA GLU A 179 6.22 -6.80 -21.66
C GLU A 179 7.17 -7.30 -20.55
N PRO A 180 8.36 -6.69 -20.38
CA PRO A 180 9.28 -7.10 -19.32
C PRO A 180 8.65 -7.02 -17.93
N LEU A 181 8.88 -8.05 -17.12
CA LEU A 181 8.61 -7.98 -15.69
C LEU A 181 9.64 -7.09 -15.02
N MET A 182 9.27 -6.52 -13.88
CA MET A 182 10.14 -5.65 -13.11
C MET A 182 10.18 -5.96 -11.61
N MET A 183 11.30 -5.67 -10.98
CA MET A 183 11.48 -5.59 -9.52
C MET A 183 12.11 -4.26 -9.12
N LEU A 184 11.65 -3.70 -8.00
CA LEU A 184 12.24 -2.52 -7.39
C LEU A 184 13.54 -2.90 -6.66
N PRO A 185 14.46 -1.95 -6.41
CA PRO A 185 15.59 -2.19 -5.51
C PRO A 185 15.17 -2.72 -4.12
N THR A 186 14.05 -2.22 -3.59
CA THR A 186 13.45 -2.74 -2.35
C THR A 186 12.91 -4.15 -2.47
N ASP A 187 12.38 -4.57 -3.62
CA ASP A 187 11.97 -5.97 -3.85
C ASP A 187 13.20 -6.89 -3.83
N MET A 188 14.28 -6.48 -4.52
CA MET A 188 15.55 -7.21 -4.51
C MET A 188 16.17 -7.27 -3.12
N ALA A 189 15.96 -6.27 -2.28
CA ALA A 189 16.40 -6.27 -0.89
C ALA A 189 15.72 -7.35 -0.04
N LEU A 190 14.50 -7.78 -0.39
CA LEU A 190 13.83 -8.90 0.28
C LEU A 190 14.51 -10.24 -0.01
N LEU A 191 15.14 -10.37 -1.19
CA LEU A 191 15.84 -11.58 -1.61
C LEU A 191 17.29 -11.61 -1.12
N SER A 192 17.97 -10.46 -1.07
CA SER A 192 19.38 -10.39 -0.69
C SER A 192 19.62 -10.39 0.83
N ASP A 193 18.65 -9.96 1.62
CA ASP A 193 18.73 -9.98 3.09
C ASP A 193 18.34 -11.36 3.64
N VAL A 194 19.19 -11.96 4.48
CA VAL A 194 19.02 -13.34 4.97
C VAL A 194 17.74 -13.53 5.78
N GLU A 195 17.30 -12.55 6.57
CA GLU A 195 16.09 -12.69 7.40
C GLU A 195 14.82 -12.48 6.57
N PHE A 196 14.84 -11.57 5.60
CA PHE A 196 13.73 -11.41 4.66
C PHE A 196 13.62 -12.60 3.70
N ALA A 197 14.74 -13.08 3.17
CA ALA A 197 14.77 -14.13 2.16
C ALA A 197 14.07 -15.39 2.66
N LYS A 198 14.26 -15.78 3.92
CA LYS A 198 13.55 -16.91 4.54
C LYS A 198 12.04 -16.87 4.28
N TRP A 199 11.43 -15.70 4.45
CA TRP A 199 10.00 -15.51 4.22
C TRP A 199 9.63 -15.45 2.75
N VAL A 200 10.49 -14.88 1.89
CA VAL A 200 10.31 -14.93 0.43
C VAL A 200 10.23 -16.39 -0.05
N PHE A 201 11.17 -17.24 0.39
CA PHE A 201 11.19 -18.65 0.04
C PHE A 201 9.96 -19.38 0.60
N VAL A 202 9.61 -19.16 1.86
CA VAL A 202 8.41 -19.76 2.48
C VAL A 202 7.14 -19.40 1.71
N TYR A 203 6.92 -18.13 1.38
CA TYR A 203 5.71 -17.69 0.69
C TYR A 203 5.67 -18.07 -0.79
N ALA A 204 6.82 -18.25 -1.43
CA ALA A 204 6.88 -18.80 -2.78
C ALA A 204 6.39 -20.26 -2.83
N GLU A 205 6.68 -21.05 -1.81
CA GLU A 205 6.27 -22.46 -1.72
C GLU A 205 4.86 -22.63 -1.13
N ASP A 206 4.50 -21.84 -0.11
CA ASP A 206 3.24 -21.94 0.62
C ASP A 206 2.35 -20.71 0.43
N LYS A 207 1.43 -20.82 -0.54
CA LYS A 207 0.44 -19.79 -0.86
C LYS A 207 -0.57 -19.57 0.27
N GLU A 208 -0.98 -20.64 0.96
CA GLU A 208 -2.01 -20.53 2.00
C GLU A 208 -1.45 -19.84 3.25
N LEU A 209 -0.20 -20.16 3.62
CA LEU A 209 0.50 -19.46 4.69
C LEU A 209 0.76 -17.99 4.36
N PHE A 210 1.12 -17.69 3.10
CA PHE A 210 1.20 -16.30 2.64
C PHE A 210 -0.15 -15.58 2.81
N PHE A 211 -1.25 -16.20 2.38
CA PHE A 211 -2.58 -15.60 2.45
C PHE A 211 -3.02 -15.35 3.90
N ASP A 212 -2.80 -16.31 4.80
CA ASP A 212 -3.11 -16.17 6.22
C ASP A 212 -2.31 -15.03 6.87
N HIS A 213 -0.99 -14.98 6.62
CA HIS A 213 -0.15 -13.92 7.17
C HIS A 213 -0.49 -12.55 6.54
N PHE A 214 -0.66 -12.47 5.23
CA PHE A 214 -1.03 -11.23 4.54
C PHE A 214 -2.34 -10.66 5.08
N SER A 215 -3.36 -11.50 5.25
CA SER A 215 -4.65 -11.08 5.81
C SER A 215 -4.50 -10.41 7.17
N LYS A 216 -3.79 -11.06 8.10
CA LYS A 216 -3.56 -10.55 9.46
C LYS A 216 -2.75 -9.25 9.46
N VAL A 217 -1.70 -9.20 8.65
CA VAL A 217 -0.79 -8.05 8.61
C VAL A 217 -1.41 -6.86 7.88
N PHE A 218 -2.18 -7.08 6.82
CA PHE A 218 -2.92 -6.03 6.15
C PHE A 218 -4.05 -5.50 7.05
N ALA A 219 -4.76 -6.36 7.79
CA ALA A 219 -5.71 -5.90 8.81
C ALA A 219 -5.03 -5.05 9.91
N LYS A 220 -3.84 -5.46 10.37
CA LYS A 220 -3.01 -4.66 11.29
C LYS A 220 -2.62 -3.32 10.70
N LEU A 221 -2.23 -3.28 9.41
CA LEU A 221 -1.93 -2.04 8.69
C LEU A 221 -3.12 -1.09 8.67
N LEU A 222 -4.32 -1.59 8.40
CA LEU A 222 -5.56 -0.80 8.36
C LEU A 222 -5.95 -0.22 9.74
N GLU A 223 -5.45 -0.78 10.83
CA GLU A 223 -5.73 -0.37 12.20
C GLU A 223 -4.62 0.48 12.84
N LEU A 224 -3.54 0.79 12.12
CA LEU A 224 -2.43 1.58 12.67
C LEU A 224 -2.90 2.92 13.25
N GLY A 225 -2.51 3.22 14.49
CA GLY A 225 -2.92 4.46 15.16
C GLY A 225 -4.42 4.58 15.50
N ILE A 226 -5.24 3.56 15.23
CA ILE A 226 -6.61 3.46 15.77
C ILE A 226 -6.53 2.88 17.19
N LYS A 227 -7.26 3.49 18.13
CA LYS A 227 -7.49 2.98 19.49
C LYS A 227 -8.95 2.60 19.61
N ARG A 228 -9.23 1.43 20.17
CA ARG A 228 -10.60 0.95 20.39
C ARG A 228 -10.86 0.67 21.87
N ASP A 229 -12.10 0.85 22.30
CA ASP A 229 -12.58 0.36 23.61
C ASP A 229 -12.87 -1.15 23.57
N ALA A 230 -13.34 -1.70 24.69
CA ALA A 230 -13.67 -3.13 24.82
C ALA A 230 -14.83 -3.55 23.91
N GLN A 231 -15.67 -2.61 23.48
CA GLN A 231 -16.81 -2.81 22.59
C GLN A 231 -16.41 -2.66 21.11
N GLY A 232 -15.16 -2.29 20.83
CA GLY A 232 -14.63 -2.12 19.47
C GLY A 232 -14.86 -0.73 18.87
N ASN A 233 -15.38 0.23 19.63
CA ASN A 233 -15.59 1.59 19.17
C ASN A 233 -14.26 2.36 19.14
N ILE A 234 -14.06 3.22 18.15
CA ILE A 234 -12.87 4.06 18.06
C ILE A 234 -12.91 5.14 19.16
N THR A 235 -11.85 5.21 19.97
CA THR A 235 -11.71 6.15 21.10
C THR A 235 -10.70 7.27 20.85
N ASN A 236 -10.16 7.37 19.64
CA ASN A 236 -9.21 8.42 19.28
C ASN A 236 -9.82 9.81 19.53
N THR A 237 -9.23 10.54 20.46
CA THR A 237 -9.71 11.86 20.89
C THR A 237 -9.31 12.98 19.93
N ASP A 238 -8.46 12.68 18.95
CA ASP A 238 -7.90 13.64 18.01
C ASP A 238 -8.93 14.16 17.00
N ASN A 239 -10.13 13.54 16.96
CA ASN A 239 -11.30 13.91 16.16
C ASN A 239 -12.41 14.62 16.98
N LYS A 240 -12.16 14.96 18.25
CA LYS A 240 -13.19 15.46 19.20
C LYS A 240 -13.90 16.76 18.79
N LEU A 241 -13.34 17.57 17.90
CA LEU A 241 -13.94 18.86 17.51
C LEU A 241 -14.91 18.76 16.33
N GLY A 242 -15.07 17.59 15.67
CA GLY A 242 -15.93 17.47 14.48
C GLY A 242 -17.23 16.69 14.68
N GLY A 243 -17.24 15.66 15.54
CA GLY A 243 -18.26 14.61 15.42
C GLY A 243 -18.11 13.84 14.10
N TYR A 244 -19.08 12.99 13.75
CA TYR A 244 -19.15 12.41 12.40
C TYR A 244 -19.47 13.55 11.42
N VAL A 245 -18.51 13.91 10.57
CA VAL A 245 -18.70 14.88 9.49
C VAL A 245 -18.32 14.20 8.20
N SER A 246 -19.29 14.06 7.28
CA SER A 246 -18.95 13.68 5.91
C SER A 246 -18.04 14.76 5.33
N ALA A 247 -16.87 14.38 4.82
CA ALA A 247 -15.97 15.38 4.24
C ALA A 247 -16.69 16.18 3.13
N PRO A 248 -16.37 17.48 2.97
CA PRO A 248 -17.04 18.34 2.00
C PRO A 248 -16.88 17.81 0.57
N LYS A 249 -17.98 17.93 -0.20
CA LYS A 249 -18.11 17.50 -1.59
C LYS A 249 -16.95 18.04 -2.43
N LYS A 250 -16.22 17.16 -3.12
CA LYS A 250 -15.16 17.54 -4.05
C LYS A 250 -15.67 17.69 -5.48
N SER A 251 -14.87 18.36 -6.33
CA SER A 251 -15.04 18.39 -7.78
C SER A 251 -14.94 16.98 -8.36
N ASP A 252 -15.88 16.61 -9.24
CA ASP A 252 -15.91 15.31 -9.93
C ASP A 252 -14.86 15.18 -11.05
N THR A 253 -14.05 16.23 -11.25
CA THR A 253 -13.05 16.34 -12.32
C THR A 253 -11.62 16.29 -11.77
N PRO A 254 -10.75 15.39 -12.28
CA PRO A 254 -9.33 15.42 -11.98
C PRO A 254 -8.73 16.76 -12.44
N ARG A 255 -8.18 17.55 -11.53
CA ARG A 255 -7.37 18.73 -11.90
C ARG A 255 -5.91 18.30 -11.95
N ALA A 256 -5.38 18.10 -13.15
CA ALA A 256 -3.94 18.09 -13.33
C ALA A 256 -3.41 19.49 -13.00
N ARG A 257 -2.45 19.60 -12.09
CA ARG A 257 -1.58 20.78 -12.07
C ARG A 257 -0.51 20.52 -13.12
N LEU A 258 -0.48 21.39 -14.13
CA LEU A 258 0.67 21.56 -15.03
C LEU A 258 1.90 21.99 -14.22
#